data_AF-A0A0L0NCC3-F1
#
_entry.id   AF-A0A0L0NCC3-F1
#
_cell.length_a   1.000
_cell.length_b   1.000
_cell.length_c   1.000
_cell.angle_alpha   90.00
_cell.angle_beta   90.00
_cell.angle_gamma   90.00
#
_symmetry.space_group_name_H-M   'P 1'
#
loop_
_entity.id
_entity.type
_entity.pdbx_description
1 polymer ?
#
loop_
_entity_poly.entity_id
_entity_poly.type
_entity_poly.pdbx_seq_one_letter_code
_entity_poly.pdbx_strand_id
1 'polypeptide(L)'
;MEHEANRLWHDPVVVIYGNLITPGVRCSANAYDLGNRRWYQLNVDSQVTDDDWLSNVVAKHIREHYSAHQAPPPWNAINTTTSGDSVSFEAKPRGRVDRPITEVLKYGHQPGHKLPTTTFDQLKEKTYLSRGADYCLWNGIKCVFKRIEFDVDMQSFAREIKTRETLIDCMGDIDQRDVAHEMSARFKIVPILAVVTQEPGLGQDDNVVGFLMPFEGDSLEMLADRSPDSTVPVTETHLWDLAHGVRELSR
;
A
#
# COMPACT_ATOMS: atom_id res chain seq x y z
N MET A 1 -1.90 9.57 10.33
CA MET A 1 -0.44 9.39 10.44
C MET A 1 0.26 10.66 9.98
N GLU A 2 0.83 11.43 10.91
CA GLU A 2 1.92 12.35 10.57
C GLU A 2 3.00 11.60 9.77
N HIS A 3 3.73 12.31 8.90
CA HIS A 3 4.77 11.78 8.00
C HIS A 3 5.19 10.35 8.31
N GLU A 4 4.88 9.41 7.41
CA GLU A 4 5.21 7.99 7.64
C GLU A 4 6.71 7.84 7.89
N ALA A 5 7.08 7.65 9.16
CA ALA A 5 8.47 7.59 9.56
C ALA A 5 9.19 6.46 8.79
N ASN A 6 10.41 6.77 8.34
CA ASN A 6 11.24 5.87 7.55
C ASN A 6 10.71 5.56 6.13
N ARG A 7 9.77 6.34 5.59
CA ARG A 7 9.46 6.31 4.15
C ARG A 7 10.52 7.04 3.34
N LEU A 8 11.02 6.39 2.31
CA LEU A 8 11.86 6.99 1.29
C LEU A 8 10.98 7.63 0.22
N TRP A 9 11.42 8.78 -0.28
CA TRP A 9 10.72 9.49 -1.35
C TRP A 9 10.62 8.61 -2.61
N HIS A 10 9.47 8.70 -3.27
CA HIS A 10 9.23 8.09 -4.58
C HIS A 10 8.72 9.14 -5.57
N ASP A 11 9.00 8.96 -6.86
CA ASP A 11 8.39 9.82 -7.88
C ASP A 11 6.86 9.72 -7.80
N PRO A 12 6.09 10.82 -7.85
CA PRO A 12 4.65 10.77 -7.56
C PRO A 12 3.89 9.83 -8.49
N VAL A 13 3.12 8.90 -7.91
CA VAL A 13 2.22 8.01 -8.66
C VAL A 13 0.79 8.38 -8.29
N VAL A 14 0.20 9.30 -9.05
CA VAL A 14 -1.06 9.94 -8.67
C VAL A 14 -2.26 9.25 -9.31
N VAL A 15 -3.26 8.92 -8.49
CA VAL A 15 -4.56 8.40 -8.95
C VAL A 15 -5.68 9.32 -8.49
N ILE A 16 -6.66 9.56 -9.38
CA ILE A 16 -7.87 10.33 -9.07
C ILE A 16 -8.94 9.41 -8.48
N TYR A 17 -9.40 9.71 -7.27
CA TYR A 17 -10.40 8.94 -6.51
C TYR A 17 -11.77 9.62 -6.44
N GLY A 18 -11.91 10.77 -7.07
CA GLY A 18 -13.17 11.44 -7.21
C GLY A 18 -12.99 12.81 -7.82
N ASN A 19 -13.94 13.19 -8.66
CA ASN A 19 -13.99 14.47 -9.33
C ASN A 19 -15.41 15.03 -9.14
N LEU A 20 -15.50 16.20 -8.52
CA LEU A 20 -16.77 16.85 -8.20
C LEU A 20 -16.82 18.24 -8.82
N ILE A 21 -17.93 18.54 -9.49
CA ILE A 21 -18.25 19.90 -9.94
C ILE A 21 -18.89 20.63 -8.77
N THR A 22 -18.24 21.67 -8.24
CA THR A 22 -18.74 22.43 -7.09
C THR A 22 -19.08 23.87 -7.51
N PRO A 23 -20.17 24.48 -7.01
CA PRO A 23 -20.41 25.91 -7.24
C PRO A 23 -19.22 26.75 -6.73
N GLY A 24 -18.63 27.57 -7.61
CA GLY A 24 -17.44 28.40 -7.30
C GLY A 24 -16.08 27.76 -7.59
N VAL A 25 -16.00 26.42 -7.67
CA VAL A 25 -14.83 25.65 -8.13
C VAL A 25 -15.32 24.64 -9.17
N ARG A 26 -15.17 24.97 -10.46
CA ARG A 26 -15.84 24.21 -11.53
C ARG A 26 -15.41 22.74 -11.59
N CYS A 27 -14.23 22.39 -11.09
CA CYS A 27 -13.79 21.02 -10.90
C CYS A 27 -12.91 20.90 -9.63
N SER A 28 -13.24 19.96 -8.74
CA SER A 28 -12.44 19.60 -7.56
C SER A 28 -12.15 18.11 -7.59
N ALA A 29 -10.89 17.75 -7.84
CA ALA A 29 -10.42 16.37 -7.86
C ALA A 29 -9.73 15.99 -6.55
N ASN A 30 -10.03 14.80 -6.05
CA ASN A 30 -9.33 14.15 -4.94
C ASN A 30 -8.27 13.22 -5.53
N ALA A 31 -7.02 13.59 -5.35
CA ALA A 31 -5.87 12.88 -5.85
C ALA A 31 -5.13 12.19 -4.70
N TYR A 32 -4.68 10.96 -4.93
CA TYR A 32 -3.87 10.23 -3.97
C TYR A 32 -2.56 9.83 -4.64
N ASP A 33 -1.45 10.31 -4.07
CA ASP A 33 -0.11 9.88 -4.45
C ASP A 33 0.19 8.55 -3.75
N LEU A 34 0.11 7.47 -4.52
CA LEU A 34 0.38 6.11 -4.06
C LEU A 34 1.84 5.95 -3.61
N GLY A 35 2.78 6.63 -4.29
CA GLY A 35 4.21 6.52 -4.00
C GLY A 35 4.56 7.03 -2.61
N ASN A 36 4.00 8.20 -2.28
CA ASN A 36 4.30 8.89 -1.03
C ASN A 36 3.17 8.82 0.00
N ARG A 37 2.11 8.06 -0.30
CA ARG A 37 0.93 7.79 0.56
C ARG A 37 0.29 9.06 1.09
N ARG A 38 0.01 10.00 0.19
CA ARG A 38 -0.49 11.34 0.54
C ARG A 38 -1.63 11.81 -0.33
N TRP A 39 -2.65 12.38 0.31
CA TRP A 39 -3.80 12.98 -0.34
C TRP A 39 -3.54 14.42 -0.75
N TYR A 40 -4.09 14.77 -1.90
CA TYR A 40 -4.09 16.11 -2.46
C TYR A 40 -5.47 16.45 -3.03
N GLN A 41 -5.80 17.73 -3.00
CA GLN A 41 -6.95 18.28 -3.69
C GLN A 41 -6.47 19.15 -4.86
N LEU A 42 -7.00 18.92 -6.05
CA LEU A 42 -6.79 19.79 -7.21
C LEU A 42 -8.10 20.53 -7.50
N ASN A 43 -8.05 21.86 -7.45
CA ASN A 43 -9.17 22.74 -7.79
C ASN A 43 -8.85 23.42 -9.13
N VAL A 44 -9.76 23.25 -10.10
CA VAL A 44 -9.65 23.82 -11.43
C VAL A 44 -10.82 24.77 -11.66
N ASP A 45 -10.54 25.93 -12.23
CA ASP A 45 -11.53 26.96 -12.56
C ASP A 45 -12.48 26.59 -13.71
N SER A 46 -12.25 25.44 -14.34
CA SER A 46 -12.93 24.92 -15.51
C SER A 46 -13.36 23.47 -15.29
N GLN A 47 -14.37 23.02 -16.02
CA GLN A 47 -14.78 21.62 -15.96
C GLN A 47 -13.74 20.76 -16.69
N VAL A 48 -13.21 19.77 -16.00
CA VAL A 48 -12.26 18.79 -16.54
C VAL A 48 -12.72 17.40 -16.15
N THR A 49 -12.85 16.51 -17.12
CA THR A 49 -13.25 15.10 -16.92
C THR A 49 -12.11 14.13 -17.22
N ASP A 50 -10.95 14.65 -17.62
CA ASP A 50 -9.76 13.87 -17.97
C ASP A 50 -8.92 13.62 -16.70
N ASP A 51 -9.04 12.41 -16.16
CA ASP A 51 -8.32 11.99 -14.95
C ASP A 51 -6.80 11.89 -15.17
N ASP A 52 -6.34 11.61 -16.40
CA ASP A 52 -4.92 11.58 -16.74
C ASP A 52 -4.34 12.99 -16.72
N TRP A 53 -5.07 13.97 -17.26
CA TRP A 53 -4.67 15.37 -17.14
C TRP A 53 -4.62 15.81 -15.67
N LEU A 54 -5.66 15.50 -14.89
CA LEU A 54 -5.74 15.87 -13.48
C LEU A 54 -4.59 15.27 -12.65
N SER A 55 -4.30 13.98 -12.84
CA SER A 55 -3.20 13.29 -12.15
C SER A 55 -1.83 13.87 -12.54
N ASN A 56 -1.62 14.17 -13.83
CA ASN A 56 -0.38 14.76 -14.33
C ASN A 56 -0.11 16.15 -13.75
N VAL A 57 -1.14 16.99 -13.61
CA VAL A 57 -1.00 18.33 -12.99
C VAL A 57 -0.56 18.22 -11.53
N VAL A 58 -1.18 17.32 -10.77
CA VAL A 58 -0.81 17.09 -9.36
C VAL A 58 0.61 16.54 -9.28
N ALA A 59 0.94 15.50 -10.05
CA ALA A 59 2.26 14.89 -10.05
C ALA A 59 3.37 15.88 -10.43
N LYS A 60 3.11 16.74 -11.43
CA LYS A 60 4.03 17.82 -11.84
C LYS A 60 4.41 18.70 -10.65
N HIS A 61 3.44 19.27 -9.96
CA HIS A 61 3.73 20.23 -8.88
C HIS A 61 4.36 19.58 -7.65
N ILE A 62 3.99 18.34 -7.34
CA ILE A 62 4.66 17.57 -6.27
C ILE A 62 6.13 17.36 -6.63
N ARG A 63 6.41 16.91 -7.86
CA ARG A 63 7.78 16.65 -8.36
C ARG A 63 8.63 17.91 -8.40
N GLU A 64 8.09 19.01 -8.92
CA GLU A 64 8.76 20.32 -8.97
C GLU A 64 9.13 20.80 -7.56
N HIS A 65 8.20 20.70 -6.61
CA HIS A 65 8.46 21.11 -5.23
C HIS A 65 9.56 20.26 -4.60
N TYR A 66 9.47 18.94 -4.71
CA TYR A 66 10.47 18.05 -4.14
C TYR A 66 11.85 18.28 -4.77
N SER A 67 11.92 18.47 -6.09
CA SER A 67 13.18 18.75 -6.78
C SER A 67 13.87 20.01 -6.24
N ALA A 68 13.09 21.05 -5.93
CA ALA A 68 13.59 22.32 -5.42
C ALA A 68 13.93 22.31 -3.92
N HIS A 69 13.23 21.51 -3.10
CA HIS A 69 13.32 21.61 -1.63
C HIS A 69 13.83 20.33 -0.95
N GLN A 70 13.91 19.21 -1.67
CA GLN A 70 14.25 17.88 -1.15
C GLN A 70 13.38 17.47 0.05
N ALA A 71 12.12 17.91 0.03
CA ALA A 71 11.14 17.66 1.07
C ALA A 71 9.74 17.52 0.47
N PRO A 72 8.83 16.76 1.10
CA PRO A 72 7.44 16.71 0.68
C PRO A 72 6.78 18.09 0.78
N PRO A 73 5.82 18.42 -0.10
CA PRO A 73 5.19 19.74 -0.08
C PRO A 73 4.54 20.09 1.25
N PRO A 74 4.60 21.33 1.76
CA PRO A 74 3.88 21.72 2.97
C PRO A 74 2.37 21.88 2.73
N TRP A 75 1.94 21.92 1.47
CA TRP A 75 0.56 22.07 1.03
C TRP A 75 -0.06 20.72 0.64
N ASN A 76 -1.39 20.67 0.59
CA ASN A 76 -2.17 19.53 0.10
C ASN A 76 -3.34 19.97 -0.81
N ALA A 77 -3.43 21.25 -1.15
CA ALA A 77 -4.37 21.75 -2.13
C ALA A 77 -3.65 22.59 -3.18
N ILE A 78 -3.98 22.34 -4.45
CA ILE A 78 -3.49 23.05 -5.63
C ILE A 78 -4.70 23.72 -6.28
N ASN A 79 -4.62 25.02 -6.55
CA ASN A 79 -5.63 25.74 -7.31
C ASN A 79 -5.01 26.22 -8.62
N THR A 80 -5.61 25.88 -9.76
CA THR A 80 -5.10 26.20 -11.09
C THR A 80 -6.19 26.49 -12.10
N THR A 81 -5.79 27.01 -13.26
CA THR A 81 -6.59 27.02 -14.50
C THR A 81 -6.19 25.84 -15.40
N THR A 82 -6.95 25.59 -16.46
CA THR A 82 -6.59 24.59 -17.49
C THR A 82 -5.35 24.97 -18.30
N SER A 83 -5.08 26.27 -18.46
CA SER A 83 -3.86 26.77 -19.10
C SER A 83 -2.63 26.72 -18.19
N GLY A 84 -2.83 26.69 -16.88
CA GLY A 84 -1.76 26.75 -15.89
C GLY A 84 -1.18 28.15 -15.66
N ASP A 85 -1.82 29.20 -16.19
CA ASP A 85 -1.33 30.59 -16.11
C ASP A 85 -1.37 31.17 -14.69
N SER A 86 -2.21 30.58 -13.83
CA SER A 86 -2.33 30.96 -12.42
C SER A 86 -2.36 29.70 -11.58
N VAL A 87 -1.35 29.52 -10.72
CA VAL A 87 -1.25 28.41 -9.78
C VAL A 87 -1.05 28.97 -8.37
N SER A 88 -1.82 28.46 -7.41
CA SER A 88 -1.61 28.73 -5.98
C SER A 88 -1.71 27.45 -5.16
N PHE A 89 -1.06 27.46 -4.00
CA PHE A 89 -0.97 26.31 -3.10
C PHE A 89 -1.53 26.67 -1.72
N GLU A 90 -2.27 25.75 -1.12
CA GLU A 90 -2.88 25.92 0.19
C GLU A 90 -2.63 24.68 1.06
N ALA A 91 -2.36 24.91 2.35
CA ALA A 91 -2.38 23.86 3.36
C ALA A 91 -3.76 23.78 3.99
N LYS A 92 -4.52 22.72 3.69
CA LYS A 92 -5.83 22.44 4.26
C LYS A 92 -5.73 21.42 5.40
N PRO A 93 -6.63 21.49 6.40
CA PRO A 93 -6.73 20.46 7.43
C PRO A 93 -6.92 19.07 6.83
N ARG A 94 -6.19 18.07 7.33
CA ARG A 94 -6.20 16.70 6.82
C ARG A 94 -7.59 16.10 6.68
N GLY A 95 -8.45 16.25 7.68
CA GLY A 95 -9.83 15.72 7.63
C GLY A 95 -10.71 16.31 6.50
N ARG A 96 -10.25 17.31 5.75
CA ARG A 96 -10.93 17.85 4.56
C ARG A 96 -10.42 17.29 3.23
N VAL A 97 -9.21 16.73 3.20
CA VAL A 97 -8.52 16.26 1.97
C VAL A 97 -8.19 14.78 2.06
N ASP A 98 -7.65 14.35 3.20
CA ASP A 98 -7.36 12.97 3.50
C ASP A 98 -8.66 12.17 3.61
N ARG A 99 -8.64 10.94 3.10
CA ARG A 99 -9.68 9.94 3.36
C ARG A 99 -9.18 8.98 4.43
N PRO A 100 -9.49 9.22 5.72
CA PRO A 100 -9.06 8.32 6.78
C PRO A 100 -9.77 6.97 6.66
N ILE A 101 -9.06 5.91 7.00
CA ILE A 101 -9.62 4.59 7.26
C ILE A 101 -10.44 4.69 8.56
N THR A 102 -11.71 4.31 8.49
CA THR A 102 -12.66 4.41 9.60
C THR A 102 -12.99 3.06 10.21
N GLU A 103 -12.86 1.99 9.44
CA GLU A 103 -13.00 0.63 9.92
C GLU A 103 -11.77 0.20 10.73
N VAL A 104 -11.96 -0.79 11.60
CA VAL A 104 -10.92 -1.29 12.50
C VAL A 104 -10.86 -2.80 12.42
N LEU A 105 -9.67 -3.32 12.09
CA LEU A 105 -9.30 -4.71 12.23
C LEU A 105 -8.32 -4.84 13.40
N LYS A 106 -8.57 -5.75 14.34
CA LYS A 106 -7.68 -5.97 15.50
C LYS A 106 -7.00 -7.33 15.42
N TYR A 107 -5.74 -7.40 15.84
CA TYR A 107 -4.98 -8.66 15.89
C TYR A 107 -3.99 -8.69 17.06
N GLY A 108 -3.58 -9.89 17.50
CA GLY A 108 -2.55 -10.09 18.54
C GLY A 108 -3.02 -10.54 19.93
N HIS A 109 -4.28 -10.30 20.33
CA HIS A 109 -4.74 -10.59 21.71
C HIS A 109 -5.70 -11.76 21.87
N GLN A 110 -6.18 -12.34 20.76
CA GLN A 110 -7.13 -13.45 20.84
C GLN A 110 -6.39 -14.79 20.87
N PRO A 111 -6.84 -15.78 21.67
CA PRO A 111 -6.22 -17.10 21.75
C PRO A 111 -6.11 -17.86 20.41
N GLY A 112 -6.88 -17.46 19.39
CA GLY A 112 -6.83 -18.04 18.05
C GLY A 112 -5.81 -17.43 17.10
N HIS A 113 -5.15 -16.34 17.49
CA HIS A 113 -4.14 -15.67 16.67
C HIS A 113 -2.81 -16.40 16.71
N LYS A 114 -2.28 -16.77 15.55
CA LYS A 114 -1.08 -17.65 15.42
C LYS A 114 0.12 -16.97 14.81
N LEU A 115 -0.10 -15.87 14.11
CA LEU A 115 0.96 -15.12 13.44
C LEU A 115 1.64 -14.18 14.45
N PRO A 116 2.96 -13.98 14.35
CA PRO A 116 3.65 -12.95 15.11
C PRO A 116 3.09 -11.56 14.82
N THR A 117 3.27 -10.63 15.75
CA THR A 117 2.95 -9.21 15.56
C THR A 117 4.21 -8.35 15.58
N THR A 118 4.15 -7.23 14.87
CA THR A 118 5.15 -6.15 14.93
C THR A 118 4.46 -4.81 14.80
N THR A 119 5.12 -3.72 15.19
CA THR A 119 4.57 -2.36 15.06
C THR A 119 5.12 -1.65 13.82
N PHE A 120 4.37 -0.67 13.31
CA PHE A 120 4.70 0.03 12.05
C PHE A 120 6.03 0.82 12.09
N ASP A 121 6.43 1.32 13.25
CA ASP A 121 7.69 2.05 13.48
C ASP A 121 8.93 1.15 13.34
N GLN A 122 8.77 -0.16 13.53
CA GLN A 122 9.85 -1.15 13.39
C GLN A 122 10.22 -1.39 11.92
N LEU A 123 9.34 -1.05 10.99
CA LEU A 123 9.62 -1.15 9.55
C LEU A 123 10.52 0.00 9.11
N LYS A 124 11.62 -0.30 8.42
CA LYS A 124 12.58 0.70 7.92
C LYS A 124 12.59 0.74 6.40
N GLU A 125 13.12 1.84 5.86
CA GLU A 125 13.35 2.03 4.41
C GLU A 125 12.12 1.72 3.55
N LYS A 126 10.94 2.18 4.00
CA LYS A 126 9.68 1.94 3.31
C LYS A 126 9.73 2.61 1.95
N THR A 127 9.68 1.83 0.89
CA THR A 127 9.79 2.30 -0.49
C THR A 127 8.58 1.79 -1.26
N TYR A 128 7.94 2.66 -2.03
CA TYR A 128 6.80 2.25 -2.85
C TYR A 128 7.19 1.10 -3.78
N LEU A 129 6.40 0.03 -3.76
CA LEU A 129 6.53 -1.10 -4.66
C LEU A 129 5.33 -1.15 -5.63
N SER A 130 4.12 -1.08 -5.08
CA SER A 130 2.88 -1.03 -5.85
C SER A 130 1.71 -0.49 -5.01
N ARG A 131 0.50 -0.45 -5.59
CA ARG A 131 -0.73 -0.12 -4.84
C ARG A 131 -0.86 -1.05 -3.63
N GLY A 132 -1.04 -0.48 -2.44
CA GLY A 132 -1.15 -1.22 -1.20
C GLY A 132 0.09 -1.99 -0.77
N ALA A 133 1.26 -1.79 -1.39
CA ALA A 133 2.47 -2.49 -1.03
C ALA A 133 3.71 -1.59 -1.04
N ASP A 134 4.52 -1.73 -0.01
CA ASP A 134 5.83 -1.10 0.10
C ASP A 134 6.90 -2.19 0.30
N TYR A 135 8.04 -2.04 -0.35
CA TYR A 135 9.26 -2.71 0.09
C TYR A 135 9.69 -2.12 1.44
N CYS A 136 10.20 -2.94 2.35
CA CYS A 136 10.77 -2.46 3.61
C CYS A 136 11.82 -3.43 4.17
N LEU A 137 12.56 -2.97 5.18
CA LEU A 137 13.40 -3.80 6.02
C LEU A 137 12.71 -4.01 7.38
N TRP A 138 12.71 -5.26 7.84
CA TRP A 138 12.25 -5.64 9.17
C TRP A 138 13.23 -6.65 9.78
N ASN A 139 13.85 -6.31 10.92
CA ASN A 139 14.90 -7.13 11.54
C ASN A 139 16.06 -7.50 10.58
N GLY A 140 16.41 -6.60 9.66
CA GLY A 140 17.43 -6.83 8.63
C GLY A 140 16.98 -7.73 7.47
N ILE A 141 15.74 -8.22 7.50
CA ILE A 141 15.13 -9.04 6.45
C ILE A 141 14.42 -8.12 5.45
N LYS A 142 14.58 -8.42 4.16
CA LYS A 142 13.85 -7.76 3.08
C LYS A 142 12.42 -8.26 3.03
N CYS A 143 11.46 -7.35 3.13
CA CYS A 143 10.05 -7.68 3.20
C CYS A 143 9.22 -6.84 2.23
N VAL A 144 8.06 -7.37 1.89
CA VAL A 144 6.93 -6.60 1.35
C VAL A 144 5.97 -6.32 2.50
N PHE A 145 5.77 -5.05 2.81
CA PHE A 145 4.68 -4.60 3.67
C PHE A 145 3.44 -4.36 2.82
N LYS A 146 2.48 -5.29 2.90
CA LYS A 146 1.16 -5.10 2.31
C LYS A 146 0.29 -4.38 3.33
N ARG A 147 -0.30 -3.26 2.94
CA ARG A 147 -0.99 -2.34 3.84
C ARG A 147 -2.46 -2.19 3.51
N ILE A 148 -3.25 -1.91 4.53
CA ILE A 148 -4.62 -1.46 4.36
C ILE A 148 -4.55 0.01 3.93
N GLU A 149 -5.04 0.32 2.74
CA GLU A 149 -5.10 1.70 2.22
C GLU A 149 -6.49 2.30 2.40
N PHE A 150 -7.52 1.46 2.33
CA PHE A 150 -8.92 1.86 2.38
C PHE A 150 -9.75 0.87 3.22
N ASP A 151 -10.90 1.33 3.72
CA ASP A 151 -11.85 0.48 4.45
C ASP A 151 -12.25 -0.78 3.66
N VAL A 152 -12.37 -0.67 2.33
CA VAL A 152 -12.69 -1.81 1.46
C VAL A 152 -11.65 -2.93 1.50
N ASP A 153 -10.41 -2.65 1.92
CA ASP A 153 -9.36 -3.65 2.00
C ASP A 153 -9.51 -4.54 3.26
N MET A 154 -10.18 -4.06 4.32
CA MET A 154 -10.22 -4.69 5.64
C MET A 154 -10.63 -6.16 5.61
N GLN A 155 -11.71 -6.48 4.90
CA GLN A 155 -12.21 -7.85 4.79
C GLN A 155 -11.23 -8.76 4.06
N SER A 156 -10.54 -8.24 3.04
CA SER A 156 -9.53 -9.01 2.30
C SER A 156 -8.33 -9.33 3.20
N PHE A 157 -7.86 -8.37 4.01
CA PHE A 157 -6.77 -8.57 4.96
C PHE A 157 -7.13 -9.57 6.06
N ALA A 158 -8.32 -9.46 6.64
CA ALA A 158 -8.82 -10.42 7.62
C ALA A 158 -8.85 -11.84 7.05
N ARG A 159 -9.30 -11.99 5.79
CA ARG A 159 -9.32 -13.29 5.09
C ARG A 159 -7.91 -13.83 4.86
N GLU A 160 -7.00 -13.02 4.33
CA GLU A 160 -5.62 -13.43 4.05
C GLU A 160 -4.94 -13.94 5.32
N ILE A 161 -5.05 -13.20 6.43
CA ILE A 161 -4.56 -13.59 7.75
C ILE A 161 -5.18 -14.93 8.16
N LYS A 162 -6.52 -15.04 8.11
CA LYS A 162 -7.21 -16.24 8.57
C LYS A 162 -6.87 -17.48 7.76
N THR A 163 -6.76 -17.36 6.44
CA THR A 163 -6.35 -18.46 5.56
C THR A 163 -4.95 -18.95 5.94
N ARG A 164 -3.99 -18.07 6.24
CA ARG A 164 -2.64 -18.52 6.68
C ARG A 164 -2.68 -19.22 8.02
N GLU A 165 -3.50 -18.77 8.96
CA GLU A 165 -3.70 -19.48 10.24
C GLU A 165 -4.28 -20.88 10.03
N THR A 166 -5.25 -21.05 9.14
CA THR A 166 -5.82 -22.36 8.80
C THR A 166 -4.76 -23.29 8.18
N LEU A 167 -3.87 -22.76 7.36
CA LEU A 167 -2.75 -23.53 6.81
C LEU A 167 -1.73 -23.91 7.87
N ILE A 168 -1.45 -23.02 8.83
CA ILE A 168 -0.61 -23.33 10.00
C ILE A 168 -1.20 -24.51 10.79
N ASP A 169 -2.52 -24.56 10.98
CA ASP A 169 -3.17 -25.71 11.64
C ASP A 169 -2.96 -27.02 10.90
N CYS A 170 -2.92 -26.97 9.57
CA CYS A 170 -2.68 -28.14 8.73
C CYS A 170 -1.24 -28.64 8.81
N MET A 171 -0.30 -27.85 9.33
CA MET A 171 1.11 -28.25 9.50
C MET A 171 1.32 -29.16 10.71
N GLY A 172 0.43 -29.10 11.71
CA GLY A 172 0.56 -29.83 12.97
C GLY A 172 1.61 -29.23 13.92
N ASP A 173 2.24 -30.07 14.75
CA ASP A 173 3.29 -29.64 15.68
C ASP A 173 4.60 -29.39 14.93
N ILE A 174 4.77 -28.15 14.48
CA ILE A 174 6.03 -27.63 13.92
C ILE A 174 6.57 -26.50 14.79
N ASP A 175 7.89 -26.29 14.79
CA ASP A 175 8.48 -25.11 15.43
C ASP A 175 7.99 -23.85 14.70
N GLN A 176 7.65 -22.81 15.46
CA GLN A 176 7.21 -21.53 14.93
C GLN A 176 8.25 -20.90 13.98
N ARG A 177 9.54 -21.22 14.17
CA ARG A 177 10.63 -20.78 13.29
C ARG A 177 10.57 -21.40 11.90
N ASP A 178 9.95 -22.57 11.77
CA ASP A 178 9.88 -23.33 10.52
C ASP A 178 8.57 -23.08 9.75
N VAL A 179 7.58 -22.42 10.37
CA VAL A 179 6.26 -22.12 9.76
C VAL A 179 6.39 -21.47 8.39
N ALA A 180 7.26 -20.46 8.26
CA ALA A 180 7.46 -19.75 7.00
C ALA A 180 8.01 -20.68 5.91
N HIS A 181 8.99 -21.50 6.27
CA HIS A 181 9.59 -22.48 5.36
C HIS A 181 8.57 -23.53 4.93
N GLU A 182 7.84 -24.12 5.88
CA GLU A 182 6.81 -25.13 5.60
C GLU A 182 5.67 -24.56 4.74
N MET A 183 5.28 -23.29 4.94
CA MET A 183 4.26 -22.65 4.11
C MET A 183 4.67 -22.57 2.64
N SER A 184 5.90 -22.14 2.39
CA SER A 184 6.44 -22.07 1.02
C SER A 184 6.71 -23.45 0.45
N ALA A 185 7.27 -24.37 1.24
CA ALA A 185 7.67 -25.70 0.77
C ALA A 185 6.47 -26.61 0.48
N ARG A 186 5.56 -26.75 1.46
CA ARG A 186 4.38 -27.63 1.36
C ARG A 186 3.25 -27.00 0.59
N PHE A 187 2.89 -25.75 0.88
CA PHE A 187 1.67 -25.16 0.31
C PHE A 187 1.93 -24.29 -0.92
N LYS A 188 3.20 -24.01 -1.26
CA LYS A 188 3.57 -23.11 -2.37
C LYS A 188 2.96 -21.72 -2.21
N ILE A 189 2.83 -21.27 -0.98
CA ILE A 189 2.26 -19.98 -0.60
C ILE A 189 3.33 -19.13 0.07
N VAL A 190 3.35 -17.85 -0.30
CA VAL A 190 4.18 -16.85 0.38
C VAL A 190 3.66 -16.64 1.81
N PRO A 191 4.49 -16.82 2.85
CA PRO A 191 4.05 -16.73 4.23
C PRO A 191 3.79 -15.29 4.66
N ILE A 192 2.91 -15.14 5.65
CA ILE A 192 2.87 -13.92 6.46
C ILE A 192 3.92 -14.07 7.56
N LEU A 193 4.91 -13.17 7.58
CA LEU A 193 5.97 -13.15 8.58
C LEU A 193 5.51 -12.52 9.90
N ALA A 194 4.72 -11.45 9.81
CA ALA A 194 4.11 -10.79 10.95
C ALA A 194 2.90 -9.95 10.53
N VAL A 195 1.90 -9.85 11.39
CA VAL A 195 0.84 -8.85 11.27
C VAL A 195 1.35 -7.53 11.84
N VAL A 196 1.22 -6.45 11.08
CA VAL A 196 1.70 -5.13 11.48
C VAL A 196 0.56 -4.37 12.13
N THR A 197 0.76 -3.94 13.37
CA THR A 197 -0.19 -3.14 14.13
C THR A 197 0.30 -1.70 14.31
N GLN A 198 -0.64 -0.82 14.66
CA GLN A 198 -0.36 0.56 15.01
C GLN A 198 0.41 0.65 16.33
N GLU A 199 1.17 1.73 16.51
CA GLU A 199 2.02 1.96 17.68
C GLU A 199 1.22 2.00 19.00
N PRO A 200 1.76 1.43 20.10
CA PRO A 200 1.16 1.54 21.42
C PRO A 200 1.14 2.99 21.92
N GLY A 201 0.01 3.45 22.47
CA GLY A 201 -0.13 4.75 23.12
C GLY A 201 -0.99 5.77 22.39
N LEU A 202 -1.56 5.42 21.22
CA LEU A 202 -2.50 6.26 20.48
C LEU A 202 -3.98 5.90 20.74
N GLY A 203 -4.25 5.01 21.70
CA GLY A 203 -5.62 4.52 21.99
C GLY A 203 -6.19 3.64 20.87
N GLN A 204 -5.34 3.27 19.90
CA GLN A 204 -5.60 2.41 18.75
C GLN A 204 -4.62 1.23 18.73
N ASP A 205 -4.08 0.91 19.89
CA ASP A 205 -3.19 -0.22 20.11
C ASP A 205 -3.89 -1.46 19.52
N ASP A 206 -3.12 -2.25 18.75
CA ASP A 206 -3.55 -3.50 18.10
C ASP A 206 -4.38 -3.38 16.82
N ASN A 207 -4.64 -2.16 16.35
CA ASN A 207 -5.24 -1.95 15.04
C ASN A 207 -4.26 -2.41 13.95
N VAL A 208 -4.69 -3.34 13.10
CA VAL A 208 -3.93 -3.83 11.97
C VAL A 208 -3.80 -2.73 10.94
N VAL A 209 -2.56 -2.43 10.55
CA VAL A 209 -2.24 -1.53 9.43
C VAL A 209 -1.86 -2.31 8.17
N GLY A 210 -1.53 -3.60 8.33
CA GLY A 210 -1.16 -4.50 7.25
C GLY A 210 -0.46 -5.76 7.74
N PHE A 211 0.29 -6.41 6.87
CA PHE A 211 1.13 -7.55 7.22
C PHE A 211 2.40 -7.60 6.36
N LEU A 212 3.41 -8.30 6.88
CA LEU A 212 4.69 -8.52 6.20
C LEU A 212 4.71 -9.86 5.50
N MET A 213 5.28 -9.85 4.30
CA MET A 213 5.65 -11.04 3.53
C MET A 213 7.14 -10.96 3.20
N PRO A 214 7.83 -12.09 2.98
CA PRO A 214 9.19 -12.05 2.45
C PRO A 214 9.20 -11.39 1.07
N PHE A 215 10.28 -10.66 0.76
CA PHE A 215 10.52 -10.18 -0.59
C PHE A 215 11.19 -11.29 -1.42
N GLU A 216 10.38 -12.00 -2.20
CA GLU A 216 10.81 -13.15 -3.05
C GLU A 216 11.22 -12.73 -4.47
N GLY A 217 11.34 -11.42 -4.74
CA GLY A 217 11.66 -10.87 -6.06
C GLY A 217 10.43 -10.31 -6.79
N ASP A 218 10.60 -10.07 -8.09
CA ASP A 218 9.56 -9.52 -8.97
C ASP A 218 8.48 -10.57 -9.28
N SER A 219 7.23 -10.13 -9.41
CA SER A 219 6.13 -11.01 -9.84
C SER A 219 6.30 -11.44 -11.30
N LEU A 220 5.66 -12.55 -11.70
CA LEU A 220 5.65 -12.98 -13.10
C LEU A 220 5.07 -11.91 -14.04
N GLU A 221 4.09 -11.12 -13.57
CA GLU A 221 3.53 -9.98 -14.30
C GLU A 221 4.59 -8.88 -14.53
N MET A 222 5.31 -8.49 -13.47
CA MET A 222 6.40 -7.51 -13.58
C MET A 222 7.53 -8.00 -14.50
N LEU A 223 7.82 -9.30 -14.48
CA LEU A 223 8.79 -9.91 -15.39
C LEU A 223 8.29 -9.92 -16.84
N ALA A 224 6.99 -10.11 -17.06
CA ALA A 224 6.38 -10.09 -18.38
C ALA A 224 6.41 -8.69 -19.00
N ASP A 225 6.05 -7.67 -18.21
CA ASP A 225 6.05 -6.26 -18.65
C ASP A 225 7.44 -5.75 -19.05
N ARG A 226 8.48 -6.29 -18.40
CA ARG A 226 9.88 -5.96 -18.69
C ARG A 226 10.48 -6.80 -19.81
N SER A 227 9.82 -7.88 -20.21
CA SER A 227 10.30 -8.76 -21.27
C SER A 227 9.89 -8.18 -22.63
N PRO A 228 10.86 -7.77 -23.48
CA PRO A 228 10.56 -7.15 -24.77
C PRO A 228 9.79 -8.09 -25.71
N ASP A 229 9.91 -9.40 -25.52
CA ASP A 229 9.23 -10.42 -26.33
C ASP A 229 8.04 -11.05 -25.58
N SER A 230 7.63 -10.49 -24.42
CA SER A 230 6.60 -11.03 -23.51
C SER A 230 6.80 -12.49 -23.12
N THR A 231 8.03 -13.02 -23.29
CA THR A 231 8.39 -14.39 -22.89
C THR A 231 8.96 -14.33 -21.49
N VAL A 232 8.11 -14.58 -20.49
CA VAL A 232 8.60 -15.00 -19.17
C VAL A 232 8.87 -16.49 -19.27
N PRO A 233 10.06 -16.99 -18.90
CA PRO A 233 10.33 -18.43 -18.89
C PRO A 233 9.52 -19.08 -17.75
N VAL A 234 8.24 -19.32 -18.00
CA VAL A 234 7.36 -20.08 -17.11
C VAL A 234 7.64 -21.56 -17.35
N THR A 235 8.12 -22.24 -16.31
CA THR A 235 8.36 -23.68 -16.36
C THR A 235 7.07 -24.42 -16.02
N GLU A 236 7.00 -25.71 -16.38
CA GLU A 236 5.90 -26.57 -15.94
C GLU A 236 5.78 -26.60 -14.41
N THR A 237 6.92 -26.59 -13.70
CA THR A 237 6.96 -26.52 -12.23
C THR A 237 6.27 -25.27 -11.70
N HIS A 238 6.48 -24.10 -12.31
CA HIS A 238 5.80 -22.87 -11.89
C HIS A 238 4.27 -22.97 -12.05
N LEU A 239 3.78 -23.64 -13.10
CA LEU A 239 2.34 -23.86 -13.29
C LEU A 239 1.77 -24.81 -12.23
N TRP A 240 2.49 -25.88 -11.90
CA TRP A 240 2.10 -26.80 -10.83
C TRP A 240 2.10 -26.12 -9.47
N ASP A 241 3.13 -25.33 -9.16
CA ASP A 241 3.21 -24.59 -7.89
C ASP A 241 2.09 -23.55 -7.77
N LEU A 242 1.75 -22.84 -8.86
CA LEU A 242 0.61 -21.92 -8.90
C LEU A 242 -0.72 -22.65 -8.65
N ALA A 243 -0.98 -23.73 -9.39
CA ALA A 243 -2.20 -24.52 -9.24
C ALA A 243 -2.33 -25.09 -7.81
N HIS A 244 -1.19 -25.50 -7.24
CA HIS A 244 -1.14 -25.97 -5.86
C HIS A 244 -1.48 -24.85 -4.87
N GLY A 245 -0.80 -23.70 -4.95
CA GLY A 245 -1.04 -22.56 -4.08
C GLY A 245 -2.49 -22.07 -4.15
N VAL A 246 -3.09 -21.96 -5.35
CA VAL A 246 -4.49 -21.56 -5.53
C VAL A 246 -5.45 -22.53 -4.84
N ARG A 247 -5.19 -23.84 -4.94
CA ARG A 247 -5.99 -24.85 -4.26
C ARG A 247 -5.92 -24.68 -2.74
N GLU A 248 -4.72 -24.48 -2.20
CA GLU A 248 -4.53 -24.34 -0.75
C GLU A 248 -5.13 -23.03 -0.21
N LEU A 249 -5.12 -21.94 -0.99
CA LEU A 249 -5.77 -20.67 -0.63
C LEU A 249 -7.31 -20.70 -0.65
N SER A 250 -7.90 -21.72 -1.28
CA SER A 250 -9.35 -21.89 -1.37
C SER A 250 -9.97 -22.64 -0.18
N ARG A 251 -9.16 -23.03 0.81
CA ARG A 251 -9.59 -23.68 2.05
C ARG A 251 -10.16 -22.68 3.06
#